data_AF-A0A933P765-F1
#
_entry.id   AF-A0A933P765-F1
#
_cell.length_a   1.000
_cell.length_b   1.000
_cell.length_c   1.000
_cell.angle_alpha   90.00
_cell.angle_beta   90.00
_cell.angle_gamma   90.00
#
_symmetry.space_group_name_H-M   'P 1'
#
loop_
_entity.id
_entity.type
_entity.pdbx_description
1 polymer ?
#
loop_
_entity_poly.entity_id
_entity_poly.type
_entity_poly.pdbx_seq_one_letter_code
_entity_poly.pdbx_strand_id
1 'polypeptide(L)'
;MTDLQRYWTDAVTVALLGTDRREPPAPPAGGLADLAADAALPTPSQRLLQQVAACTVVRRAGVVPGPPATLAAPPADDPRPLTPATASGTWRRVIDDWPLLEDEWVLAVIHSGRRLSPELVPTLLARHRTDPVRHARVLAASGPLGAWMIDWSPRLACSTARRSVVESIGELPELAITPDLAGLLHAPSAQVASAIAGGLAEGRFLTSHRAVLVNLLARISPSSLPHVATALGRVDPSSPAIGLAFALGDLARLRLHMLIELEPV
;
A
#
# COMPACT_ATOMS: atom_id res chain seq x y z
N MET A 1 -12.49 -41.43 -17.30
CA MET A 1 -12.06 -40.76 -16.05
C MET A 1 -12.37 -41.59 -14.77
N THR A 2 -13.19 -42.65 -14.85
CA THR A 2 -13.66 -43.45 -13.71
C THR A 2 -12.71 -44.56 -13.25
N ASP A 3 -11.84 -45.05 -14.14
CA ASP A 3 -10.98 -46.22 -13.87
C ASP A 3 -9.69 -45.86 -13.09
N LEU A 4 -9.00 -44.79 -13.51
CA LEU A 4 -7.83 -44.26 -12.81
C LEU A 4 -8.14 -43.79 -11.39
N GLN A 5 -9.33 -43.23 -11.16
CA GLN A 5 -9.76 -42.77 -9.85
C GLN A 5 -10.04 -43.95 -8.91
N ARG A 6 -10.66 -45.02 -9.41
CA ARG A 6 -10.87 -46.26 -8.65
C ARG A 6 -9.53 -46.91 -8.31
N TYR A 7 -8.64 -47.04 -9.30
CA TYR A 7 -7.29 -47.55 -9.10
C TYR A 7 -6.50 -46.76 -8.06
N TRP A 8 -6.59 -45.42 -8.10
CA TRP A 8 -5.96 -44.56 -7.09
C TRP A 8 -6.48 -44.84 -5.68
N THR A 9 -7.80 -44.94 -5.51
CA THR A 9 -8.42 -45.25 -4.21
C THR A 9 -7.95 -46.61 -3.69
N ASP A 10 -7.84 -47.62 -4.57
CA ASP A 10 -7.37 -48.96 -4.21
C ASP A 10 -5.89 -48.94 -3.81
N ALA A 11 -5.03 -48.25 -4.57
CA ALA A 11 -3.61 -48.11 -4.25
C ALA A 11 -3.38 -47.39 -2.91
N VAL A 12 -4.13 -46.30 -2.65
CA VAL A 12 -4.07 -45.60 -1.35
C VAL A 12 -4.56 -46.49 -0.21
N THR A 13 -5.61 -47.29 -0.44
CA THR A 13 -6.11 -48.23 0.57
C THR A 13 -5.07 -49.30 0.91
N VAL A 14 -4.37 -49.84 -0.08
CA VAL A 14 -3.25 -50.78 0.15
C VAL A 14 -2.09 -50.10 0.88
N ALA A 15 -1.77 -48.86 0.53
CA ALA A 15 -0.72 -48.09 1.22
C ALA A 15 -1.03 -47.90 2.71
N LEU A 16 -2.30 -47.62 3.05
CA LEU A 16 -2.75 -47.44 4.43
C LEU A 16 -2.81 -48.75 5.23
N LEU A 17 -3.15 -49.87 4.57
CA LEU A 17 -3.22 -51.18 5.21
C LEU A 17 -1.85 -51.88 5.33
N GLY A 18 -0.87 -51.44 4.53
CA GLY A 18 0.46 -52.01 4.44
C GLY A 18 0.52 -53.16 3.43
N THR A 19 1.61 -53.22 2.66
CA THR A 19 1.78 -54.22 1.60
C THR A 19 2.02 -55.64 2.12
N ASP A 20 2.33 -55.80 3.41
CA ASP A 20 2.44 -57.12 4.05
C ASP A 20 1.07 -57.77 4.26
N ARG A 21 0.00 -56.96 4.30
CA ARG A 21 -1.37 -57.43 4.52
C ARG A 21 -2.20 -57.50 3.25
N ARG A 22 -1.80 -56.78 2.21
CA ARG A 22 -2.53 -56.70 0.94
C ARG A 22 -1.58 -56.40 -0.22
N GLU A 23 -1.70 -57.19 -1.28
CA GLU A 23 -0.94 -56.96 -2.51
C GLU A 23 -1.35 -55.64 -3.20
N PRO A 24 -0.40 -54.90 -3.80
CA PRO A 24 -0.70 -53.75 -4.64
C PRO A 24 -1.65 -54.11 -5.79
N PRO A 25 -2.66 -53.29 -6.11
CA PRO A 25 -3.56 -53.56 -7.21
C PRO A 25 -2.81 -53.57 -8.54
N ALA A 26 -3.23 -54.42 -9.48
CA ALA A 26 -2.71 -54.39 -10.83
C ALA A 26 -3.08 -53.05 -11.50
N PRO A 27 -2.13 -52.36 -12.17
CA PRO A 27 -2.43 -51.13 -12.88
C PRO A 27 -3.43 -51.37 -14.02
N PRO A 28 -4.32 -50.41 -14.31
CA PRO A 28 -5.19 -50.49 -15.47
C PRO A 28 -4.35 -50.50 -16.75
N ALA A 29 -4.87 -51.14 -17.80
CA ALA A 29 -4.19 -51.23 -19.09
C ALA A 29 -3.81 -49.85 -19.66
N GLY A 30 -2.66 -49.79 -20.34
CA GLY A 30 -2.08 -48.57 -20.91
C GLY A 30 -0.79 -48.15 -20.21
N GLY A 31 -0.39 -46.89 -20.35
CA GLY A 31 0.97 -46.44 -19.96
C GLY A 31 1.34 -46.62 -18.49
N LEU A 32 0.38 -46.78 -17.57
CA LEU A 32 0.67 -47.14 -16.18
C LEU A 32 1.04 -48.62 -16.02
N ALA A 33 0.41 -49.51 -16.78
CA ALA A 33 0.75 -50.93 -16.82
C ALA A 33 2.09 -51.16 -17.52
N ASP A 34 2.35 -50.44 -18.61
CA ASP A 34 3.62 -50.51 -19.33
C ASP A 34 4.78 -50.07 -18.43
N LEU A 35 4.64 -48.93 -17.74
CA LEU A 35 5.65 -48.44 -16.78
C LEU A 35 5.89 -49.39 -15.61
N ALA A 36 4.84 -50.06 -15.12
CA ALA A 36 4.96 -51.05 -14.06
C ALA A 36 5.62 -52.36 -14.54
N ALA A 37 5.48 -52.70 -15.83
CA ALA A 37 6.14 -53.85 -16.44
C ALA A 37 7.64 -53.58 -16.73
N ASP A 38 7.98 -52.34 -17.11
CA ASP A 38 9.35 -51.94 -17.45
C ASP A 38 10.30 -51.91 -16.25
N ALA A 39 9.79 -51.75 -15.03
CA ALA A 39 10.57 -51.79 -13.80
C ALA A 39 10.02 -52.87 -12.86
N ALA A 40 10.42 -54.12 -13.09
CA ALA A 40 10.12 -55.23 -12.19
C ALA A 40 10.79 -55.00 -10.82
N LEU A 41 10.05 -54.37 -9.91
CA LEU A 41 10.53 -54.09 -8.55
C LEU A 41 10.30 -55.32 -7.66
N PRO A 42 11.33 -55.76 -6.90
CA PRO A 42 11.30 -57.04 -6.20
C PRO A 42 10.33 -57.07 -5.02
N THR A 43 9.97 -55.92 -4.43
CA THR A 43 9.06 -55.89 -3.28
C THR A 43 7.67 -55.31 -3.62
N PRO A 44 6.61 -55.79 -2.95
CA PRO A 44 5.27 -55.18 -3.02
C PRO A 44 5.26 -53.67 -2.70
N SER A 45 6.04 -53.22 -1.71
CA SER A 45 6.14 -51.82 -1.31
C SER A 45 6.74 -50.92 -2.40
N GLN A 46 7.76 -51.40 -3.09
CA GLN A 46 8.40 -50.67 -4.20
C GLN A 46 7.47 -50.57 -5.40
N ARG A 47 6.76 -51.65 -5.76
CA ARG A 47 5.74 -51.65 -6.83
C ARG A 47 4.63 -50.64 -6.53
N LEU A 48 4.12 -50.62 -5.30
CA LEU A 48 3.09 -49.67 -4.88
C LEU A 48 3.57 -48.22 -4.98
N LEU A 49 4.79 -47.93 -4.51
CA LEU A 49 5.35 -46.57 -4.55
C LEU A 49 5.50 -46.07 -6.00
N GLN A 50 5.99 -46.92 -6.90
CA GLN A 50 6.12 -46.58 -8.32
C GLN A 50 4.75 -46.31 -8.96
N GLN A 51 3.76 -47.16 -8.68
CA GLN A 51 2.39 -47.00 -9.18
C GLN A 51 1.71 -45.71 -8.69
N VAL A 52 1.89 -45.37 -7.41
CA VAL A 52 1.39 -44.11 -6.82
C VAL A 52 2.08 -42.90 -7.44
N ALA A 53 3.40 -42.95 -7.63
CA ALA A 53 4.16 -41.88 -8.27
C ALA A 53 3.68 -41.66 -9.72
N ALA A 54 3.55 -42.73 -10.49
CA ALA A 54 3.08 -42.69 -11.86
C ALA A 54 1.64 -42.18 -11.99
N CYS A 55 0.73 -42.67 -11.14
CA CYS A 55 -0.65 -42.18 -11.10
C CYS A 55 -0.71 -40.68 -10.73
N THR A 56 0.14 -40.22 -9.82
CA THR A 56 0.25 -38.79 -9.46
C THR A 56 0.73 -37.94 -10.65
N VAL A 57 1.72 -38.42 -11.41
CA VAL A 57 2.19 -37.74 -12.62
C VAL A 57 1.08 -37.69 -13.67
N VAL A 58 0.41 -38.80 -13.98
CA VAL A 58 -0.69 -38.83 -14.95
C VAL A 58 -1.81 -37.87 -14.56
N ARG A 59 -2.19 -37.85 -13.28
CA ARG A 59 -3.25 -36.95 -12.78
C ARG A 59 -2.88 -35.48 -12.84
N ARG A 60 -1.60 -35.13 -12.66
CA ARG A 60 -1.12 -33.74 -12.74
C ARG A 60 -0.83 -33.30 -14.17
N ALA A 61 -0.24 -34.18 -14.99
CA ALA A 61 0.06 -33.94 -16.40
C ALA A 61 -1.19 -33.86 -17.27
N GLY A 62 -2.30 -34.51 -16.84
CA GLY A 62 -3.60 -34.40 -17.47
C GLY A 62 -4.38 -33.12 -17.13
N VAL A 63 -3.85 -32.25 -16.25
CA VAL A 63 -4.47 -30.94 -15.97
C VAL A 63 -4.12 -30.00 -17.10
N VAL A 64 -4.98 -29.96 -18.11
CA VAL A 64 -4.94 -28.92 -19.14
C VAL A 64 -5.44 -27.62 -18.52
N PRO A 65 -4.79 -26.46 -18.79
CA PRO A 65 -5.34 -25.18 -18.39
C PRO A 65 -6.81 -25.07 -18.84
N GLY A 66 -7.66 -24.56 -17.95
CA GLY A 66 -9.02 -24.20 -18.35
C GLY A 66 -8.99 -23.19 -19.51
N PRO A 67 -10.15 -22.95 -20.17
CA PRO A 67 -10.25 -21.89 -21.16
C PRO A 67 -9.75 -20.57 -20.54
N PRO A 68 -9.05 -19.72 -21.32
CA PRO A 68 -8.55 -18.45 -20.82
C PRO A 68 -9.71 -17.64 -20.24
N ALA A 69 -9.52 -17.12 -19.03
CA ALA A 69 -10.49 -16.22 -18.43
C ALA A 69 -10.64 -14.97 -19.31
N THR A 70 -11.87 -14.47 -19.42
CA THR A 70 -12.11 -13.17 -20.07
C THR A 70 -11.36 -12.09 -19.30
N LEU A 71 -10.47 -11.38 -19.98
CA LEU A 71 -9.75 -10.25 -19.38
C LEU A 71 -10.75 -9.13 -19.09
N ALA A 72 -10.58 -8.47 -17.95
CA ALA A 72 -11.32 -7.24 -17.68
C ALA A 72 -10.96 -6.19 -18.75
N ALA A 73 -11.97 -5.49 -19.26
CA ALA A 73 -11.73 -4.33 -20.12
C ALA A 73 -10.86 -3.31 -19.37
N PRO A 74 -9.93 -2.59 -20.02
CA PRO A 74 -9.12 -1.58 -19.35
C PRO A 74 -9.97 -0.42 -18.81
N PRO A 75 -9.47 0.36 -17.83
CA PRO A 75 -10.11 1.61 -17.41
C PRO A 75 -10.20 2.59 -18.58
N ALA A 76 -11.15 3.53 -18.51
CA ALA A 76 -11.22 4.62 -19.48
C ALA A 76 -9.94 5.48 -19.44
N ASP A 77 -9.59 6.06 -20.59
CA ASP A 77 -8.41 6.91 -20.71
C ASP A 77 -8.53 8.16 -19.82
N ASP A 78 -7.41 8.53 -19.20
CA ASP A 78 -7.26 9.75 -18.42
C ASP A 78 -6.09 10.57 -18.99
N PRO A 79 -6.32 11.77 -19.54
CA PRO A 79 -5.27 12.57 -20.16
C PRO A 79 -4.34 13.26 -19.14
N ARG A 80 -4.71 13.29 -17.85
CA ARG A 80 -3.92 13.99 -16.81
C ARG A 80 -2.55 13.37 -16.63
N PRO A 81 -1.43 14.11 -16.57
CA PRO A 81 -0.11 13.52 -16.38
C PRO A 81 -0.03 12.70 -15.09
N LEU A 82 0.78 11.63 -15.11
CA LEU A 82 1.06 10.84 -13.92
C LEU A 82 1.83 11.67 -12.88
N THR A 83 1.62 11.34 -11.61
CA THR A 83 2.51 11.74 -10.52
C THR A 83 3.94 11.23 -10.81
N PRO A 84 4.98 12.08 -10.72
CA PRO A 84 6.36 11.65 -10.90
C PRO A 84 6.76 10.53 -9.92
N ALA A 85 7.68 9.65 -10.33
CA ALA A 85 8.16 8.56 -9.49
C ALA A 85 8.78 9.06 -8.16
N THR A 86 9.40 10.23 -8.17
CA THR A 86 9.97 10.85 -6.95
C THR A 86 8.87 11.22 -5.97
N ALA A 87 7.78 11.86 -6.42
CA ALA A 87 6.62 12.18 -5.59
C ALA A 87 5.93 10.91 -5.02
N SER A 88 5.88 9.81 -5.77
CA SER A 88 5.44 8.51 -5.23
C SER A 88 6.37 7.97 -4.13
N GLY A 89 7.69 8.19 -4.26
CA GLY A 89 8.67 7.90 -3.21
C GLY A 89 8.47 8.78 -1.97
N THR A 90 8.28 10.08 -2.18
CA THR A 90 8.00 11.08 -1.14
C THR A 90 6.74 10.74 -0.36
N TRP A 91 5.67 10.27 -1.03
CA TRP A 91 4.46 9.80 -0.35
C TRP A 91 4.73 8.64 0.62
N ARG A 92 5.55 7.65 0.22
CA ARG A 92 5.92 6.53 1.11
C ARG A 92 6.62 7.04 2.36
N ARG A 93 7.54 7.99 2.20
CA ARG A 93 8.20 8.64 3.33
C ARG A 93 7.21 9.43 4.21
N VAL A 94 6.27 10.14 3.58
CA VAL A 94 5.21 10.89 4.29
C VAL A 94 4.39 9.96 5.17
N ILE A 95 3.92 8.80 4.68
CA ILE A 95 3.09 7.91 5.49
C ILE A 95 3.87 7.24 6.65
N ASP A 96 5.17 7.03 6.48
CA ASP A 96 6.04 6.42 7.48
C ASP A 96 6.44 7.43 8.58
N ASP A 97 6.88 8.63 8.19
CA ASP A 97 7.45 9.62 9.11
C ASP A 97 6.39 10.62 9.60
N TRP A 98 5.50 11.08 8.72
CA TRP A 98 4.64 12.26 8.92
C TRP A 98 3.23 12.10 8.30
N PRO A 99 2.43 11.10 8.72
CA PRO A 99 1.18 10.71 8.04
C PRO A 99 0.10 11.82 7.98
N LEU A 100 0.22 12.86 8.80
CA LEU A 100 -0.66 14.04 8.74
C LEU A 100 -0.52 14.86 7.44
N LEU A 101 0.61 14.73 6.73
CA LEU A 101 0.82 15.39 5.43
C LEU A 101 0.17 14.63 4.27
N GLU A 102 -0.36 13.42 4.50
CA GLU A 102 -0.97 12.61 3.45
C GLU A 102 -2.15 13.33 2.77
N ASP A 103 -2.99 14.02 3.53
CA ASP A 103 -4.10 14.81 2.97
C ASP A 103 -3.61 15.94 2.06
N GLU A 104 -2.55 16.64 2.47
CA GLU A 104 -1.96 17.72 1.68
C GLU A 104 -1.29 17.19 0.42
N TRP A 105 -0.62 16.05 0.51
CA TRP A 105 -0.01 15.38 -0.63
C TRP A 105 -1.07 15.01 -1.68
N VAL A 106 -2.17 14.36 -1.27
CA VAL A 106 -3.24 13.96 -2.20
C VAL A 106 -3.91 15.18 -2.81
N LEU A 107 -4.15 16.22 -2.01
CA LEU A 107 -4.69 17.49 -2.51
C LEU A 107 -3.73 18.14 -3.52
N ALA A 108 -2.42 18.14 -3.28
CA ALA A 108 -1.45 18.70 -4.22
C ALA A 108 -1.46 17.94 -5.56
N VAL A 109 -1.63 16.61 -5.56
CA VAL A 109 -1.84 15.82 -6.79
C VAL A 109 -3.11 16.28 -7.53
N ILE A 110 -4.23 16.47 -6.82
CA ILE A 110 -5.49 16.92 -7.42
C ILE A 110 -5.35 18.33 -8.01
N HIS A 111 -4.81 19.28 -7.23
CA HIS A 111 -4.67 20.68 -7.62
C HIS A 111 -3.69 20.90 -8.78
N SER A 112 -2.65 20.06 -8.89
CA SER A 112 -1.72 20.08 -10.02
C SER A 112 -2.27 19.45 -11.29
N GLY A 113 -3.53 18.95 -11.25
CA GLY A 113 -4.16 18.31 -12.41
C GLY A 113 -3.50 16.98 -12.78
N ARG A 114 -2.77 16.35 -11.86
CA ARG A 114 -2.12 15.05 -12.05
C ARG A 114 -3.05 13.92 -11.64
N ARG A 115 -2.71 12.71 -12.08
CA ARG A 115 -3.33 11.47 -11.60
C ARG A 115 -2.31 10.63 -10.85
N LEU A 116 -2.79 9.90 -9.84
CA LEU A 116 -1.95 9.01 -9.04
C LEU A 116 -1.24 7.98 -9.91
N SER A 117 -0.01 7.64 -9.51
CA SER A 117 0.69 6.51 -10.11
C SER A 117 -0.09 5.22 -9.82
N PRO A 118 -0.29 4.32 -10.82
CA PRO A 118 -1.14 3.14 -10.67
C PRO A 118 -0.79 2.23 -9.48
N GLU A 119 0.50 2.17 -9.09
CA GLU A 119 0.96 1.37 -7.95
C GLU A 119 0.50 1.92 -6.59
N LEU A 120 0.14 3.20 -6.50
CA LEU A 120 -0.34 3.82 -5.27
C LEU A 120 -1.84 3.63 -5.05
N VAL A 121 -2.61 3.50 -6.15
CA VAL A 121 -4.09 3.49 -6.09
C VAL A 121 -4.64 2.39 -5.18
N PRO A 122 -4.24 1.11 -5.30
CA PRO A 122 -4.78 0.06 -4.41
C PRO A 122 -4.48 0.34 -2.94
N THR A 123 -3.26 0.81 -2.64
CA THR A 123 -2.80 1.06 -1.28
C THR A 123 -3.56 2.22 -0.64
N LEU A 124 -3.73 3.32 -1.37
CA LEU A 124 -4.46 4.49 -0.91
C LEU A 124 -5.96 4.21 -0.73
N LEU A 125 -6.59 3.51 -1.68
CA LEU A 125 -8.01 3.12 -1.56
C LEU A 125 -8.24 2.20 -0.35
N ALA A 126 -7.38 1.21 -0.16
CA ALA A 126 -7.48 0.28 0.97
C ALA A 126 -7.28 0.98 2.31
N ARG A 127 -6.29 1.88 2.40
CA ARG A 127 -5.97 2.64 3.62
C ARG A 127 -7.12 3.53 4.08
N HIS A 128 -7.80 4.19 3.15
CA HIS A 128 -8.86 5.16 3.46
C HIS A 128 -10.28 4.60 3.32
N ARG A 129 -10.44 3.28 3.21
CA ARG A 129 -11.77 2.64 3.01
C ARG A 129 -12.82 3.03 4.05
N THR A 130 -12.42 3.39 5.27
CA THR A 130 -13.34 3.79 6.36
C THR A 130 -13.60 5.29 6.45
N ASP A 131 -12.81 6.10 5.75
CA ASP A 131 -12.90 7.57 5.74
C ASP A 131 -13.46 8.02 4.38
N PRO A 132 -14.75 8.42 4.29
CA PRO A 132 -15.38 8.74 3.02
C PRO A 132 -14.77 9.98 2.34
N VAL A 133 -14.25 10.94 3.12
CA VAL A 133 -13.66 12.16 2.55
C VAL A 133 -12.30 11.84 1.94
N ARG A 134 -11.44 11.14 2.68
CA ARG A 134 -10.13 10.72 2.17
C ARG A 134 -10.25 9.73 1.03
N HIS A 135 -11.18 8.79 1.11
CA HIS A 135 -11.46 7.84 0.02
C HIS A 135 -11.88 8.56 -1.26
N ALA A 136 -12.78 9.55 -1.15
CA ALA A 136 -13.20 10.35 -2.29
C ALA A 136 -12.06 11.20 -2.89
N ARG A 137 -11.16 11.76 -2.06
CA ARG A 137 -9.94 12.42 -2.54
C ARG A 137 -9.06 11.46 -3.34
N VAL A 138 -8.84 10.25 -2.83
CA VAL A 138 -8.08 9.22 -3.56
C VAL A 138 -8.76 8.90 -4.88
N LEU A 139 -10.08 8.71 -4.90
CA LEU A 139 -10.82 8.47 -6.15
C LEU A 139 -10.68 9.60 -7.16
N ALA A 140 -10.81 10.86 -6.72
CA ALA A 140 -10.60 12.03 -7.57
C ALA A 140 -9.18 12.08 -8.15
N ALA A 141 -8.18 11.77 -7.33
CA ALA A 141 -6.77 11.70 -7.74
C ALA A 141 -6.47 10.48 -8.63
N SER A 142 -7.17 9.36 -8.48
CA SER A 142 -6.99 8.15 -9.29
C SER A 142 -7.68 8.24 -10.66
N GLY A 143 -8.74 9.03 -10.79
CA GLY A 143 -9.52 9.10 -12.02
C GLY A 143 -10.24 7.79 -12.34
N PRO A 144 -10.46 7.47 -13.63
CA PRO A 144 -11.14 6.26 -14.07
C PRO A 144 -10.53 4.95 -13.53
N LEU A 145 -9.21 4.94 -13.28
CA LEU A 145 -8.52 3.78 -12.71
C LEU A 145 -9.05 3.40 -11.33
N GLY A 146 -9.41 4.39 -10.49
CA GLY A 146 -9.91 4.15 -9.14
C GLY A 146 -11.27 3.42 -9.14
N ALA A 147 -12.20 3.89 -9.97
CA ALA A 147 -13.50 3.25 -10.15
C ALA A 147 -13.36 1.83 -10.74
N TRP A 148 -12.54 1.70 -11.78
CA TRP A 148 -12.24 0.40 -12.39
C TRP A 148 -11.65 -0.61 -11.40
N MET A 149 -10.74 -0.18 -10.52
CA MET A 149 -10.17 -1.05 -9.48
C MET A 149 -11.21 -1.49 -8.45
N ILE A 150 -12.19 -0.65 -8.13
CA ILE A 150 -13.29 -1.00 -7.22
C ILE A 150 -14.23 -2.00 -7.88
N ASP A 151 -14.57 -1.81 -9.16
CA ASP A 151 -15.40 -2.76 -9.91
C ASP A 151 -14.73 -4.15 -9.95
N TRP A 152 -13.41 -4.17 -10.17
CA TRP A 152 -12.62 -5.39 -10.15
C TRP A 152 -12.43 -5.99 -8.74
N SER A 153 -12.29 -5.13 -7.72
CA SER A 153 -12.07 -5.53 -6.33
C SER A 153 -12.95 -4.71 -5.38
N PRO A 154 -14.20 -5.14 -5.13
CA PRO A 154 -15.16 -4.38 -4.30
C PRO A 154 -14.68 -4.11 -2.86
N ARG A 155 -13.70 -4.86 -2.36
CA ARG A 155 -13.04 -4.61 -1.06
C ARG A 155 -12.32 -3.26 -0.96
N LEU A 156 -12.03 -2.63 -2.11
CA LEU A 156 -11.42 -1.30 -2.20
C LEU A 156 -12.45 -0.16 -2.10
N ALA A 157 -13.76 -0.48 -2.14
CA ALA A 157 -14.81 0.50 -2.00
C ALA A 157 -14.84 1.10 -0.57
N CYS A 158 -15.34 2.33 -0.46
CA CYS A 158 -15.58 2.94 0.85
C CYS A 158 -16.65 2.14 1.60
N SER A 159 -16.39 1.80 2.87
CA SER A 159 -17.35 1.08 3.73
C SER A 159 -18.43 1.98 4.32
N THR A 160 -18.28 3.30 4.17
CA THR A 160 -19.12 4.30 4.87
C THR A 160 -19.86 5.16 3.85
N ALA A 161 -21.19 5.11 3.85
CA ALA A 161 -21.99 5.94 2.96
C ALA A 161 -22.23 7.33 3.58
N ARG A 162 -21.76 8.42 2.94
CA ARG A 162 -22.18 9.80 3.28
C ARG A 162 -22.38 10.66 2.04
N ARG A 163 -23.45 11.46 2.05
CA ARG A 163 -23.86 12.36 0.96
C ARG A 163 -23.11 13.71 0.93
N SER A 164 -22.44 14.14 2.01
CA SER A 164 -21.83 15.48 2.13
C SER A 164 -20.34 15.52 1.75
N VAL A 165 -19.86 14.58 0.94
CA VAL A 165 -18.42 14.43 0.70
C VAL A 165 -17.88 15.49 -0.27
N VAL A 166 -18.70 15.95 -1.22
CA VAL A 166 -18.25 16.79 -2.36
C VAL A 166 -17.61 18.11 -1.91
N GLU A 167 -18.22 18.80 -0.93
CA GLU A 167 -17.73 20.10 -0.45
C GLU A 167 -16.38 19.96 0.29
N SER A 168 -16.18 18.87 1.03
CA SER A 168 -14.98 18.66 1.84
C SER A 168 -13.80 18.03 1.09
N ILE A 169 -13.96 17.60 -0.17
CA ILE A 169 -12.87 16.96 -0.94
C ILE A 169 -11.68 17.90 -1.08
N GLY A 170 -11.90 19.21 -1.27
CA GLY A 170 -10.84 20.18 -1.54
C GLY A 170 -10.13 20.77 -0.31
N GLU A 171 -10.65 20.54 0.89
CA GLU A 171 -10.20 21.24 2.11
C GLU A 171 -9.28 20.37 2.97
N LEU A 172 -8.23 20.93 3.55
CA LEU A 172 -7.44 20.20 4.54
C LEU A 172 -8.24 20.03 5.84
N PRO A 173 -8.12 18.89 6.55
CA PRO A 173 -8.75 18.76 7.85
C PRO A 173 -8.18 19.78 8.82
N GLU A 174 -9.04 20.32 9.68
CA GLU A 174 -8.62 21.18 10.78
C GLU A 174 -7.68 20.43 11.72
N LEU A 175 -6.62 21.10 12.15
CA LEU A 175 -5.68 20.57 13.12
C LEU A 175 -5.72 21.44 14.37
N ALA A 176 -5.66 20.80 15.54
CA ALA A 176 -5.63 21.50 16.81
C ALA A 176 -4.34 22.34 16.90
N ILE A 177 -4.51 23.66 16.91
CA ILE A 177 -3.45 24.66 17.12
C ILE A 177 -3.91 25.53 18.28
N THR A 178 -3.00 25.81 19.22
CA THR A 178 -3.34 26.62 20.39
C THR A 178 -3.56 28.09 19.98
N PRO A 179 -4.46 28.84 20.66
CA PRO A 179 -4.80 30.20 20.26
C PRO A 179 -3.62 31.17 20.18
N ASP A 180 -2.60 30.96 21.02
CA ASP A 180 -1.36 31.74 21.03
C ASP A 180 -0.48 31.51 19.79
N LEU A 181 -0.60 30.35 19.14
CA LEU A 181 0.12 30.02 17.91
C LEU A 181 -0.71 30.26 16.64
N ALA A 182 -2.03 30.37 16.76
CA ALA A 182 -2.93 30.55 15.62
C ALA A 182 -2.58 31.78 14.76
N GLY A 183 -2.11 32.86 15.37
CA GLY A 183 -1.68 34.06 14.65
C GLY A 183 -0.50 33.82 13.69
N LEU A 184 0.31 32.78 13.92
CA LEU A 184 1.43 32.44 13.05
C LEU A 184 1.01 31.79 11.73
N LEU A 185 -0.23 31.31 11.59
CA LEU A 185 -0.73 30.72 10.35
C LEU A 185 -0.74 31.73 9.19
N HIS A 186 -0.92 33.01 9.50
CA HIS A 186 -1.01 34.10 8.54
C HIS A 186 0.12 35.12 8.70
N ALA A 187 1.09 34.86 9.59
CA ALA A 187 2.21 35.76 9.81
C ALA A 187 3.22 35.71 8.65
N PRO A 188 3.99 36.79 8.41
CA PRO A 188 5.10 36.78 7.46
C PRO A 188 6.13 35.68 7.78
N SER A 189 6.73 35.09 6.74
CA SER A 189 7.65 33.95 6.86
C SER A 189 8.80 34.16 7.86
N ALA A 190 9.37 35.37 7.91
CA ALA A 190 10.43 35.70 8.85
C ALA A 190 9.94 35.69 10.31
N GLN A 191 8.72 36.17 10.56
CA GLN A 191 8.11 36.18 11.89
C GLN A 191 7.81 34.76 12.37
N VAL A 192 7.27 33.90 11.49
CA VAL A 192 7.02 32.47 11.80
C VAL A 192 8.32 31.78 12.20
N ALA A 193 9.37 31.93 11.39
CA ALA A 193 10.67 31.31 11.64
C ALA A 193 11.30 31.81 12.95
N SER A 194 11.26 33.13 13.19
CA SER A 194 11.80 33.73 14.41
C SER A 194 11.03 33.30 15.66
N ALA A 195 9.70 33.25 15.60
CA ALA A 195 8.87 32.84 16.74
C ALA A 195 9.13 31.39 17.15
N ILE A 196 9.20 30.47 16.17
CA ILE A 196 9.43 29.04 16.44
C ILE A 196 10.86 28.83 16.96
N ALA A 197 11.88 29.35 16.29
CA ALA A 197 13.26 29.16 16.69
C ALA A 197 13.58 29.85 18.03
N GLY A 198 13.06 31.07 18.25
CA GLY A 198 13.20 31.80 19.51
C GLY A 198 12.54 31.07 20.66
N GLY A 199 11.32 30.55 20.48
CA GLY A 199 10.64 29.77 21.51
C GLY A 199 11.37 28.48 21.89
N LEU A 200 12.04 27.82 20.94
CA LEU A 200 12.89 26.66 21.23
C LEU A 200 14.18 27.04 21.95
N ALA A 201 14.84 28.14 21.52
CA ALA A 201 16.06 28.63 22.15
C ALA A 201 15.84 29.11 23.59
N GLU A 202 14.70 29.74 23.86
CA GLU A 202 14.30 30.23 25.18
C GLU A 202 13.70 29.12 26.07
N GLY A 203 13.57 27.88 25.57
CA GLY A 203 12.97 26.77 26.31
C GLY A 203 11.45 26.88 26.52
N ARG A 204 10.78 27.82 25.84
CA ARG A 204 9.30 27.94 25.84
C ARG A 204 8.64 26.79 25.10
N PHE A 205 9.29 26.28 24.06
CA PHE A 205 8.85 25.11 23.31
C PHE A 205 9.70 23.90 23.67
N LEU A 206 9.05 22.93 24.31
CA LEU A 206 9.61 21.65 24.70
C LEU A 206 8.90 20.49 23.98
N THR A 207 9.36 19.26 24.20
CA THR A 207 8.76 18.05 23.61
C THR A 207 7.25 17.91 23.87
N SER A 208 6.74 18.45 24.97
CA SER A 208 5.29 18.54 25.25
C SER A 208 4.50 19.33 24.20
N HIS A 209 5.15 20.27 23.50
CA HIS A 209 4.54 21.11 22.46
C HIS A 209 4.65 20.49 21.06
N ARG A 210 5.29 19.30 20.93
CA ARG A 210 5.57 18.66 19.63
C ARG A 210 4.33 18.56 18.76
N ALA A 211 3.22 18.06 19.29
CA ALA A 211 1.99 17.87 18.52
C ALA A 211 1.45 19.18 17.92
N VAL A 212 1.41 20.24 18.73
CA VAL A 212 0.88 21.55 18.30
C VAL A 212 1.81 22.22 17.29
N LEU A 213 3.13 22.12 17.48
CA LEU A 213 4.11 22.67 16.54
C LEU A 213 4.13 21.92 15.21
N VAL A 214 3.97 20.60 15.25
CA VAL A 214 3.81 19.78 14.04
C VAL A 214 2.54 20.20 13.28
N ASN A 215 1.41 20.36 13.98
CA ASN A 215 0.16 20.83 13.39
C ASN A 215 0.30 22.23 12.78
N LEU A 216 0.98 23.14 13.47
CA LEU A 216 1.30 24.48 12.97
C LEU A 216 2.12 24.39 11.67
N LEU A 217 3.23 23.66 11.66
CA LEU A 217 4.08 23.52 10.46
C LEU A 217 3.36 22.87 9.28
N ALA A 218 2.39 22.01 9.54
CA ALA A 218 1.54 21.42 8.51
C ALA A 218 0.49 22.38 7.94
N ARG A 219 0.33 23.58 8.52
CA ARG A 219 -0.72 24.54 8.15
C ARG A 219 -0.22 25.95 7.84
N ILE A 220 1.01 26.30 8.22
CA ILE A 220 1.62 27.56 7.78
C ILE A 220 1.77 27.62 6.25
N SER A 221 1.89 28.83 5.72
CA SER A 221 2.17 29.06 4.31
C SER A 221 3.40 28.26 3.83
N PRO A 222 3.36 27.62 2.65
CA PRO A 222 4.52 26.97 2.06
C PRO A 222 5.74 27.89 1.93
N SER A 223 5.52 29.18 1.68
CA SER A 223 6.58 30.20 1.59
C SER A 223 7.36 30.43 2.90
N SER A 224 6.83 29.95 4.03
CA SER A 224 7.49 30.02 5.33
C SER A 224 8.39 28.81 5.62
N LEU A 225 8.20 27.68 4.92
CA LEU A 225 8.94 26.44 5.18
C LEU A 225 10.46 26.56 5.03
N PRO A 226 11.02 27.22 3.98
CA PRO A 226 12.47 27.39 3.87
C PRO A 226 13.05 28.17 5.06
N HIS A 227 12.37 29.26 5.46
CA HIS A 227 12.81 30.13 6.56
C HIS A 227 12.81 29.38 7.89
N VAL A 228 11.75 28.61 8.16
CA VAL A 228 11.64 27.77 9.36
C VAL A 228 12.73 26.70 9.36
N ALA A 229 12.92 25.98 8.26
CA ALA A 229 13.95 24.93 8.18
C ALA A 229 15.36 25.48 8.42
N THR A 230 15.69 26.65 7.86
CA THR A 230 16.96 27.33 8.11
C THR A 230 17.10 27.78 9.57
N ALA A 231 16.05 28.37 10.16
CA ALA A 231 16.10 28.84 11.54
C ALA A 231 16.25 27.68 12.55
N LEU A 232 15.53 26.58 12.33
CA LEU A 232 15.64 25.37 13.15
C LEU A 232 17.02 24.71 13.07
N GLY A 233 17.68 24.78 11.91
CA GLY A 233 19.06 24.30 11.75
C GLY A 233 20.11 25.13 12.50
N ARG A 234 19.74 26.27 13.07
CA ARG A 234 20.62 27.15 13.87
C ARG A 234 20.38 27.05 15.38
N VAL A 235 19.45 26.22 15.82
CA VAL A 235 19.23 25.99 17.26
C VAL A 235 20.49 25.36 17.86
N ASP A 236 20.90 25.87 19.01
CA ASP A 236 22.10 25.40 19.72
C ASP A 236 22.03 23.88 19.95
N PRO A 237 23.05 23.10 19.52
CA PRO A 237 23.10 21.66 19.74
C PRO A 237 23.04 21.24 21.21
N SER A 238 23.41 22.12 22.14
CA SER A 238 23.32 21.90 23.58
C SER A 238 21.93 22.19 24.18
N SER A 239 21.02 22.77 23.39
CA SER A 239 19.66 23.08 23.83
C SER A 239 18.90 21.79 24.17
N PRO A 240 18.13 21.75 25.27
CA PRO A 240 17.25 20.62 25.57
C PRO A 240 16.16 20.42 24.50
N ALA A 241 15.90 21.43 23.66
CA ALA A 241 14.93 21.37 22.57
C ALA A 241 15.52 20.88 21.22
N ILE A 242 16.81 20.51 21.16
CA ILE A 242 17.50 20.18 19.90
C ILE A 242 16.83 19.02 19.14
N GLY A 243 16.40 17.96 19.83
CA GLY A 243 15.71 16.83 19.20
C GLY A 243 14.38 17.23 18.55
N LEU A 244 13.64 18.15 19.19
CA LEU A 244 12.42 18.71 18.64
C LEU A 244 12.71 19.62 17.43
N ALA A 245 13.75 20.45 17.51
CA ALA A 245 14.17 21.31 16.40
C ALA A 245 14.55 20.50 15.16
N PHE A 246 15.29 19.40 15.32
CA PHE A 246 15.62 18.48 14.22
C PHE A 246 14.38 17.88 13.58
N ALA A 247 13.46 17.35 14.39
CA ALA A 247 12.23 16.74 13.89
C ALA A 247 11.34 17.74 13.13
N LEU A 248 11.17 18.95 13.67
CA LEU A 248 10.41 20.02 13.02
C LEU A 248 11.10 20.52 11.73
N GLY A 249 12.43 20.56 11.72
CA GLY A 249 13.21 20.93 10.54
C GLY A 249 13.10 19.88 9.42
N ASP A 250 13.10 18.59 9.78
CA ASP A 250 12.86 17.50 8.82
C ASP A 250 11.45 17.58 8.23
N LEU A 251 10.43 17.75 9.07
CA LEU A 251 9.04 17.96 8.63
C LEU A 251 8.94 19.13 7.64
N ALA A 252 9.53 20.29 7.97
CA ALA A 252 9.48 21.47 7.11
C ALA A 252 10.15 21.23 5.74
N ARG A 253 11.29 20.53 5.71
CA ARG A 253 11.99 20.18 4.47
C ARG A 253 11.21 19.16 3.65
N LEU A 254 10.66 18.12 4.29
CA LEU A 254 9.87 17.10 3.59
C LEU A 254 8.62 17.71 2.97
N ARG A 255 7.87 18.52 3.72
CA ARG A 255 6.68 19.21 3.22
C ARG A 255 7.01 20.14 2.05
N LEU A 256 8.11 20.91 2.14
CA LEU A 256 8.55 21.77 1.05
C LEU A 256 8.91 20.96 -0.20
N HIS A 257 9.71 19.92 -0.04
CA HIS A 257 10.12 19.05 -1.14
C HIS A 257 8.91 18.44 -1.84
N MET A 258 7.99 17.86 -1.07
CA MET A 258 6.72 17.32 -1.55
C MET A 258 5.94 18.31 -2.42
N LEU A 259 5.80 19.56 -1.97
CA LEU A 259 5.03 20.56 -2.69
C LEU A 259 5.71 20.96 -4.01
N ILE A 260 7.03 21.15 -4.00
CA ILE A 260 7.81 21.49 -5.20
C ILE A 260 7.71 20.39 -6.27
N GLU A 261 7.77 19.12 -5.88
CA GLU A 261 7.68 18.00 -6.82
C GLU A 261 6.31 17.89 -7.52
N LEU A 262 5.27 18.44 -6.88
CA LEU A 262 3.90 18.39 -7.36
C LEU A 262 3.45 19.70 -8.00
N GLU A 263 4.30 20.72 -8.10
CA GLU A 263 3.95 21.95 -8.81
C GLU A 263 3.61 21.65 -10.29
N PRO A 264 2.60 22.35 -10.85
CA PRO A 264 2.29 22.25 -12.27
C PRO A 264 3.49 22.74 -13.10
N VAL A 265 3.85 21.98 -14.14
CA VAL A 265 4.92 22.32 -15.09
C VAL A 265 4.40 23.30 -16.12
#